data_AF-A0A382DP19-F1
#
_entry.id   AF-A0A382DP19-F1
#
_cell.length_a   1.000
_cell.length_b   1.000
_cell.length_c   1.000
_cell.angle_alpha   90.00
_cell.angle_beta   90.00
_cell.angle_gamma   90.00
#
_symmetry.space_group_name_H-M   'P 1'
#
loop_
_entity.id
_entity.type
_entity.pdbx_description
1 polymer ?
#
loop_
_entity_poly.entity_id
_entity_poly.type
_entity_poly.pdbx_seq_one_letter_code
_entity_poly.pdbx_strand_id
1 'polypeptide(L)'
;MANVAPILGTKTKADSQSRKAILFRTGGLGDFVLTVPLLREIGRHFDEVLLITRPRYFSFADSLGFSLKLGDADIFDAKKVDFVQGATVFTFWGDEDWIDELRRAGVAEVRVLASRPDAPPHVSARMFEDANLPVPKDLFERSWLESETPAGTSLWLHPGSGSTEKNIPLSVFVGQAEAWLA
;
A
#
# COMPACT_ATOMS: atom_id res chain seq x y z
N MET A 1 -10.89 -18.84 -59.00
CA MET A 1 -11.66 -18.67 -57.75
C MET A 1 -11.00 -19.55 -56.70
N ALA A 2 -10.21 -18.96 -55.81
CA ALA A 2 -9.43 -19.69 -54.82
C ALA A 2 -10.18 -19.70 -53.47
N ASN A 3 -10.42 -20.90 -52.95
CA ASN A 3 -10.99 -21.17 -51.63
C ASN A 3 -10.03 -20.70 -50.54
N VAL A 4 -10.46 -19.76 -49.70
CA VAL A 4 -9.75 -19.36 -48.48
C VAL A 4 -10.43 -20.06 -47.31
N ALA A 5 -9.77 -21.07 -46.75
CA ALA A 5 -10.16 -21.67 -45.48
C ALA A 5 -9.84 -20.70 -44.33
N PRO A 6 -10.70 -20.57 -43.31
CA PRO A 6 -10.37 -19.75 -42.16
C PRO A 6 -9.32 -20.46 -41.31
N ILE A 7 -8.20 -19.79 -41.07
CA ILE A 7 -7.18 -20.20 -40.10
C ILE A 7 -7.83 -20.15 -38.73
N LEU A 8 -8.02 -21.33 -38.13
CA LEU A 8 -8.38 -21.47 -36.71
C LEU A 8 -7.25 -20.85 -35.89
N GLY A 9 -7.45 -19.62 -35.44
CA GLY A 9 -6.62 -19.02 -34.41
C GLY A 9 -6.80 -19.84 -33.14
N THR A 10 -5.81 -20.67 -32.82
CA THR A 10 -5.67 -21.29 -31.52
C THR A 10 -5.59 -20.17 -30.48
N LYS A 11 -6.70 -19.93 -29.78
CA LYS A 11 -6.65 -19.20 -28.51
C LYS A 11 -5.87 -20.07 -27.54
N THR A 12 -4.55 -19.88 -27.51
CA THR A 12 -3.73 -20.34 -26.40
C THR A 12 -4.28 -19.64 -25.17
N LYS A 13 -5.02 -20.39 -24.36
CA LYS A 13 -5.41 -19.98 -23.01
C LYS A 13 -4.09 -19.81 -22.28
N ALA A 14 -3.59 -18.58 -22.16
CA ALA A 14 -2.52 -18.31 -21.22
C ALA A 14 -3.07 -18.72 -19.85
N ASP A 15 -2.47 -19.72 -19.23
CA ASP A 15 -2.59 -19.96 -17.80
C ASP A 15 -2.05 -18.72 -17.10
N SER A 16 -2.85 -17.66 -17.02
CA SER A 16 -2.52 -16.50 -16.21
C SER A 16 -2.80 -16.91 -14.76
N GLN A 17 -1.78 -17.44 -14.10
CA GLN A 17 -1.81 -17.64 -12.66
C GLN A 17 -2.23 -16.33 -12.00
N SER A 18 -3.23 -16.39 -11.13
CA SER A 18 -3.75 -15.23 -10.38
C SER A 18 -2.60 -14.47 -9.73
N ARG A 19 -2.52 -13.15 -9.95
CA ARG A 19 -1.47 -12.30 -9.37
C ARG A 19 -1.83 -12.00 -7.92
N LYS A 20 -1.05 -12.54 -6.99
CA LYS A 20 -1.22 -12.35 -5.55
C LYS A 20 -0.23 -11.31 -5.03
N ALA A 21 -0.69 -10.40 -4.20
CA ALA A 21 0.15 -9.46 -3.47
C ALA A 21 -0.01 -9.63 -1.96
N ILE A 22 1.10 -9.48 -1.23
CA ILE A 22 1.11 -9.43 0.22
C ILE A 22 1.82 -8.16 0.63
N LEU A 23 1.18 -7.29 1.42
CA LEU A 23 1.80 -6.12 1.99
C LEU A 23 1.98 -6.28 3.51
N PHE A 24 3.22 -6.17 3.99
CA PHE A 24 3.52 -6.14 5.43
C PHE A 24 3.60 -4.69 5.91
N ARG A 25 2.67 -4.28 6.78
CA ARG A 25 2.68 -2.95 7.41
C ARG A 25 2.37 -3.01 8.91
N THR A 26 3.43 -3.03 9.72
CA THR A 26 3.34 -3.19 11.19
C THR A 26 3.71 -1.93 11.99
N GLY A 27 3.88 -0.78 11.30
CA GLY A 27 4.21 0.51 11.90
C GLY A 27 3.07 1.14 12.74
N GLY A 28 3.25 2.40 13.11
CA GLY A 28 2.22 3.20 13.79
C GLY A 28 1.00 3.50 12.90
N LEU A 29 0.03 4.24 13.44
CA LEU A 29 -1.16 4.63 12.65
C LEU A 29 -0.78 5.55 11.48
N GLY A 30 0.06 6.56 11.72
CA GLY A 30 0.51 7.47 10.65
C GLY A 30 1.26 6.72 9.55
N ASP A 31 2.07 5.75 9.95
CA ASP A 31 2.73 4.81 9.06
C ASP A 31 1.72 4.06 8.18
N PHE A 32 0.66 3.50 8.76
CA PHE A 32 -0.38 2.79 8.05
C PHE A 32 -1.12 3.70 7.06
N VAL A 33 -1.54 4.89 7.52
CA VAL A 33 -2.27 5.88 6.71
C VAL A 33 -1.46 6.30 5.47
N LEU A 34 -0.15 6.55 5.63
CA LEU A 34 0.74 6.91 4.52
C LEU A 34 0.87 5.81 3.45
N THR A 35 0.55 4.57 3.80
CA THR A 35 0.62 3.41 2.90
C THR A 35 -0.70 3.17 2.15
N VAL A 36 -1.82 3.80 2.55
CA VAL A 36 -3.12 3.62 1.89
C VAL A 36 -3.09 3.89 0.38
N PRO A 37 -2.40 4.94 -0.14
CA PRO A 37 -2.31 5.15 -1.58
C PRO A 37 -1.69 3.95 -2.32
N LEU A 38 -0.57 3.43 -1.79
CA LEU A 38 0.09 2.26 -2.34
C LEU A 38 -0.81 1.03 -2.29
N LEU A 39 -1.48 0.80 -1.15
CA LEU A 39 -2.37 -0.35 -0.97
C LEU A 39 -3.54 -0.34 -1.97
N ARG A 40 -4.12 0.84 -2.26
CA ARG A 40 -5.14 0.98 -3.31
C ARG A 40 -4.59 0.63 -4.68
N GLU A 41 -3.38 1.06 -5.00
CA GLU A 41 -2.78 0.77 -6.30
C GLU A 41 -2.42 -0.71 -6.42
N ILE A 42 -1.90 -1.35 -5.36
CA ILE A 42 -1.73 -2.81 -5.31
C ILE A 42 -3.08 -3.50 -5.61
N GLY A 43 -4.18 -3.06 -5.00
CA GLY A 43 -5.53 -3.58 -5.27
C GLY A 43 -6.02 -3.41 -6.72
N ARG A 44 -5.41 -2.53 -7.52
CA ARG A 44 -5.71 -2.36 -8.96
C ARG A 44 -4.84 -3.25 -9.85
N HIS A 45 -3.64 -3.59 -9.40
CA HIS A 45 -2.67 -4.37 -10.18
C HIS A 45 -2.64 -5.86 -9.83
N PHE A 46 -3.28 -6.28 -8.74
CA PHE A 46 -3.28 -7.67 -8.29
C PHE A 46 -4.71 -8.18 -8.10
N ASP A 47 -4.90 -9.47 -8.40
CA ASP A 47 -6.22 -10.12 -8.32
C ASP A 47 -6.59 -10.46 -6.87
N GLU A 48 -5.59 -10.69 -6.04
CA GLU A 48 -5.73 -10.98 -4.61
C GLU A 48 -4.71 -10.18 -3.81
N VAL A 49 -5.17 -9.47 -2.78
CA VAL A 49 -4.30 -8.67 -1.90
C VAL A 49 -4.51 -9.09 -0.45
N LEU A 50 -3.43 -9.51 0.21
CA LEU A 50 -3.39 -9.67 1.66
C LEU A 50 -2.61 -8.53 2.30
N LEU A 51 -3.23 -7.88 3.28
CA LEU A 51 -2.56 -6.95 4.16
C LEU A 51 -2.21 -7.66 5.48
N ILE A 52 -0.91 -7.83 5.73
CA ILE A 52 -0.38 -8.26 7.02
C ILE A 52 -0.14 -7.03 7.89
N THR A 53 -0.93 -6.87 8.93
CA THR A 53 -0.89 -5.69 9.79
C THR A 53 -1.31 -6.00 11.23
N ARG A 54 -1.28 -5.00 12.10
CA ARG A 54 -1.73 -5.15 13.49
C ARG A 54 -3.26 -5.29 13.54
N PRO A 55 -3.83 -6.19 14.37
CA PRO A 55 -5.29 -6.38 14.47
C PRO A 55 -6.08 -5.11 14.75
N ARG A 56 -5.49 -4.17 15.51
CA ARG A 56 -6.10 -2.87 15.81
C ARG A 56 -6.37 -1.98 14.59
N TYR A 57 -5.82 -2.30 13.42
CA TYR A 57 -6.06 -1.58 12.17
C TYR A 57 -7.07 -2.29 11.26
N PHE A 58 -7.59 -3.47 11.64
CA PHE A 58 -8.49 -4.24 10.76
C PHE A 58 -9.77 -3.49 10.42
N SER A 59 -10.45 -2.92 11.43
CA SER A 59 -11.66 -2.12 11.21
C SER A 59 -11.41 -0.91 10.30
N PHE A 60 -10.23 -0.30 10.42
CA PHE A 60 -9.83 0.80 9.54
C PHE A 60 -9.56 0.31 8.12
N ALA A 61 -8.88 -0.83 7.94
CA ALA A 61 -8.64 -1.43 6.64
C ALA A 61 -9.95 -1.80 5.91
N ASP A 62 -10.91 -2.39 6.64
CA ASP A 62 -12.24 -2.72 6.10
C ASP A 62 -13.00 -1.46 5.65
N SER A 63 -12.81 -0.34 6.35
CA SER A 63 -13.45 0.94 6.02
C SER A 63 -12.92 1.61 4.74
N LEU A 64 -11.80 1.13 4.17
CA LEU A 64 -11.19 1.75 2.99
C LEU A 64 -12.01 1.53 1.70
N GLY A 65 -12.99 0.61 1.73
CA GLY A 65 -13.96 0.43 0.65
C GLY A 65 -13.42 -0.33 -0.57
N PHE A 66 -12.41 -1.19 -0.40
CA PHE A 66 -11.95 -2.11 -1.45
C PHE A 66 -11.58 -3.48 -0.88
N SER A 67 -11.58 -4.51 -1.75
CA SER A 67 -11.40 -5.90 -1.34
C SER A 67 -9.97 -6.16 -0.86
N LEU A 68 -9.84 -6.44 0.44
CA LEU A 68 -8.60 -6.81 1.10
C LEU A 68 -8.82 -8.05 1.95
N LYS A 69 -7.90 -9.00 1.88
CA LYS A 69 -7.78 -10.00 2.93
C LYS A 69 -6.90 -9.41 4.03
N LEU A 70 -7.17 -9.76 5.28
CA LEU A 70 -6.39 -9.29 6.43
C LEU A 70 -5.71 -10.46 7.12
N GLY A 71 -4.46 -10.27 7.52
CA GLY A 71 -3.72 -11.20 8.35
C GLY A 71 -3.06 -10.47 9.52
N ASP A 72 -3.07 -11.13 10.67
CA ASP A 72 -2.49 -10.60 11.90
C ASP A 72 -0.97 -10.82 11.89
N ALA A 73 -0.23 -9.72 11.91
CA ALA A 73 1.22 -9.73 11.92
C ALA A 73 1.84 -10.37 13.17
N ASP A 74 1.14 -10.37 14.31
CA ASP A 74 1.65 -10.92 15.57
C ASP A 74 1.67 -12.46 15.57
N ILE A 75 0.87 -13.08 14.69
CA ILE A 75 0.76 -14.54 14.55
C ILE A 75 1.07 -15.04 13.13
N PHE A 76 1.47 -14.13 12.22
CA PHE A 76 1.79 -14.48 10.85
C PHE A 76 3.05 -15.33 10.83
N ASP A 77 2.95 -16.49 10.19
CA ASP A 77 4.07 -17.41 10.00
C ASP A 77 4.33 -17.59 8.50
N ALA A 78 5.45 -17.01 8.03
CA ALA A 78 5.90 -17.11 6.65
C ALA A 78 6.18 -18.56 6.20
N LYS A 79 6.35 -19.50 7.15
CA LYS A 79 6.56 -20.93 6.87
C LYS A 79 5.29 -21.63 6.37
N LYS A 80 4.14 -20.97 6.43
CA LYS A 80 2.89 -21.46 5.82
C LYS A 80 2.92 -21.21 4.30
N VAL A 81 3.64 -22.07 3.60
CA VAL A 81 3.98 -22.01 2.16
C VAL A 81 2.80 -21.67 1.26
N ASP A 82 1.64 -22.30 1.47
CA ASP A 82 0.44 -22.14 0.62
C ASP A 82 0.00 -20.69 0.46
N PHE A 83 0.28 -19.86 1.47
CA PHE A 83 -0.17 -18.48 1.50
C PHE A 83 0.75 -17.54 0.69
N VAL A 84 2.06 -17.75 0.76
CA VAL A 84 3.08 -16.86 0.19
C VAL A 84 3.54 -17.30 -1.21
N GLN A 85 3.27 -18.55 -1.59
CA GLN A 85 3.70 -19.11 -2.86
C GLN A 85 3.17 -18.31 -4.06
N GLY A 86 4.09 -17.90 -4.93
CA GLY A 86 3.80 -17.15 -6.16
C GLY A 86 3.38 -15.70 -5.94
N ALA A 87 3.38 -15.20 -4.69
CA ALA A 87 3.00 -13.83 -4.41
C ALA A 87 4.13 -12.84 -4.70
N THR A 88 3.77 -11.58 -4.99
CA THR A 88 4.67 -10.43 -4.84
C THR A 88 4.51 -9.88 -3.43
N VAL A 89 5.59 -9.88 -2.66
CA VAL A 89 5.62 -9.36 -1.29
C VAL A 89 6.15 -7.93 -1.30
N PHE A 90 5.40 -7.02 -0.68
CA PHE A 90 5.82 -5.65 -0.37
C PHE A 90 6.07 -5.58 1.14
N THR A 91 7.24 -5.11 1.56
CA THR A 91 7.60 -5.11 2.98
C THR A 91 8.41 -3.88 3.36
N PHE A 92 8.30 -3.44 4.61
CA PHE A 92 9.19 -2.42 5.19
C PHE A 92 10.32 -3.05 6.02
N TRP A 93 10.39 -4.37 6.08
CA TRP A 93 11.42 -5.13 6.78
C TRP A 93 12.52 -5.49 5.78
N GLY A 94 13.74 -5.03 6.07
CA GLY A 94 14.93 -5.29 5.26
C GLY A 94 15.85 -6.38 5.82
N ASP A 95 15.33 -7.22 6.73
CA ASP A 95 16.10 -8.32 7.32
C ASP A 95 16.36 -9.41 6.26
N GLU A 96 17.63 -9.69 5.98
CA GLU A 96 18.03 -10.60 4.89
C GLU A 96 17.59 -12.05 5.15
N ASP A 97 17.73 -12.52 6.39
CA ASP A 97 17.33 -13.87 6.78
C ASP A 97 15.83 -14.10 6.54
N TRP A 98 15.01 -13.12 6.92
CA TRP A 98 13.56 -13.15 6.68
C TRP A 98 13.19 -13.10 5.18
N ILE A 99 13.89 -12.27 4.39
CA ILE A 99 13.69 -12.22 2.94
C ILE A 99 14.03 -13.58 2.29
N ASP A 100 15.11 -14.22 2.74
CA ASP A 100 15.53 -15.52 2.23
C ASP A 100 14.59 -16.66 2.68
N GLU A 101 13.97 -16.54 3.86
CA GLU A 101 12.87 -17.42 4.25
C GLU A 101 11.67 -17.31 3.30
N LEU A 102 11.26 -16.09 2.93
CA LEU A 102 10.17 -15.87 1.98
C LEU A 102 10.47 -16.43 0.60
N ARG A 103 11.70 -16.22 0.10
CA ARG A 103 12.15 -16.77 -1.18
C ARG A 103 12.11 -18.30 -1.16
N ARG A 104 12.59 -18.93 -0.08
CA ARG A 104 12.51 -20.39 0.09
C ARG A 104 11.07 -20.90 0.19
N ALA A 105 10.15 -20.10 0.73
CA ALA A 105 8.73 -20.40 0.76
C ALA A 105 8.01 -20.20 -0.59
N GLY A 106 8.73 -19.82 -1.66
CA GLY A 106 8.19 -19.76 -3.01
C GLY A 106 7.55 -18.43 -3.40
N VAL A 107 7.84 -17.34 -2.68
CA VAL A 107 7.49 -15.98 -3.10
C VAL A 107 8.11 -15.67 -4.48
N ALA A 108 7.33 -15.09 -5.39
CA ALA A 108 7.81 -14.77 -6.73
C ALA A 108 8.77 -13.57 -6.72
N GLU A 109 8.48 -12.58 -5.89
CA GLU A 109 9.27 -11.35 -5.79
C GLU A 109 9.10 -10.73 -4.40
N VAL A 110 10.17 -10.17 -3.85
CA VAL A 110 10.14 -9.36 -2.61
C VAL A 110 10.60 -7.94 -2.96
N ARG A 111 9.74 -6.95 -2.72
CA ARG A 111 9.99 -5.53 -2.90
C ARG A 111 10.10 -4.86 -1.53
N VAL A 112 11.32 -4.49 -1.16
CA VAL A 112 11.61 -3.82 0.11
C VAL A 112 11.39 -2.32 -0.05
N LEU A 113 10.52 -1.76 0.78
CA LEU A 113 10.12 -0.36 0.78
C LEU A 113 10.88 0.41 1.86
N ALA A 114 11.42 1.57 1.49
CA ALA A 114 12.10 2.44 2.44
C ALA A 114 11.13 2.98 3.49
N SER A 115 11.32 2.58 4.75
CA SER A 115 10.48 3.04 5.86
C SER A 115 10.76 4.49 6.26
N ARG A 116 12.00 4.95 6.07
CA ARG A 116 12.49 6.29 6.43
C ARG A 116 13.50 6.78 5.39
N PRO A 117 13.05 7.11 4.17
CA PRO A 117 13.93 7.74 3.19
C PRO A 117 14.47 9.07 3.75
N ASP A 118 15.76 9.30 3.54
CA ASP A 118 16.51 10.47 4.01
C ASP A 118 16.73 11.53 2.91
N ALA A 119 16.38 11.18 1.67
CA ALA A 119 16.44 12.06 0.51
C ALA A 119 15.09 12.08 -0.23
N PRO A 120 14.83 13.13 -1.05
CA PRO A 120 13.69 13.16 -1.96
C PRO A 120 13.53 11.85 -2.77
N PRO A 121 12.29 11.51 -3.21
CA PRO A 121 11.05 12.29 -3.09
C PRO A 121 10.35 12.08 -1.73
N HIS A 122 9.16 12.66 -1.57
CA HIS A 122 8.30 12.41 -0.41
C HIS A 122 8.10 10.90 -0.17
N VAL A 123 8.04 10.46 1.08
CA VAL A 123 7.98 9.03 1.44
C VAL A 123 6.88 8.26 0.70
N SER A 124 5.69 8.85 0.54
CA SER A 124 4.60 8.21 -0.22
C SER A 124 4.97 7.97 -1.68
N ALA A 125 5.70 8.87 -2.34
CA ALA A 125 6.17 8.66 -3.72
C ALA A 125 7.31 7.64 -3.78
N ARG A 126 8.25 7.70 -2.83
CA ARG A 126 9.33 6.70 -2.69
C ARG A 126 8.77 5.29 -2.56
N MET A 127 7.69 5.10 -1.81
CA MET A 127 7.02 3.80 -1.68
C MET A 127 6.57 3.22 -3.04
N PHE A 128 6.11 4.04 -3.98
CA PHE A 128 5.75 3.57 -5.33
C PHE A 128 6.96 3.22 -6.18
N GLU A 129 8.04 4.01 -6.07
CA GLU A 129 9.32 3.73 -6.75
C GLU A 129 9.89 2.38 -6.27
N ASP A 130 9.98 2.17 -4.96
CA ASP A 130 10.47 0.93 -4.35
C ASP A 130 9.53 -0.25 -4.66
N ALA A 131 8.22 0.02 -4.71
CA ALA A 131 7.22 -0.95 -5.09
C ALA A 131 7.21 -1.24 -6.59
N ASN A 132 8.00 -0.56 -7.44
CA ASN A 132 7.97 -0.68 -8.89
C ASN A 132 6.52 -0.64 -9.44
N LEU A 133 5.75 0.34 -8.96
CA LEU A 133 4.36 0.60 -9.35
C LEU A 133 4.22 2.04 -9.86
N PRO A 134 3.25 2.31 -10.75
CA PRO A 134 3.03 3.65 -11.25
C PRO A 134 2.60 4.60 -10.12
N VAL A 135 3.26 5.76 -10.03
CA VAL A 135 2.86 6.82 -9.11
C VAL A 135 1.58 7.48 -9.63
N PRO A 136 0.48 7.52 -8.85
CA PRO A 136 -0.72 8.25 -9.24
C PRO A 136 -0.42 9.74 -9.43
N LYS A 137 -0.92 10.34 -10.51
CA LYS A 137 -0.71 11.78 -10.80
C LYS A 137 -1.30 12.68 -9.71
N ASP A 138 -2.40 12.23 -9.12
CA ASP A 138 -3.17 12.90 -8.09
C ASP A 138 -2.74 12.50 -6.66
N LEU A 139 -1.56 11.89 -6.48
CA LEU A 139 -1.11 11.34 -5.20
C LEU A 139 -1.22 12.36 -4.05
N PHE A 140 -0.89 13.62 -4.32
CA PHE A 140 -0.92 14.71 -3.33
C PHE A 140 -2.10 15.67 -3.49
N GLU A 141 -3.01 15.39 -4.44
CA GLU A 141 -4.09 16.32 -4.81
C GLU A 141 -5.43 15.91 -4.20
N ARG A 142 -5.52 14.72 -3.58
CA ARG A 142 -6.73 14.24 -2.92
C ARG A 142 -6.44 13.44 -1.65
N SER A 143 -7.47 13.30 -0.82
CA SER A 143 -7.44 12.31 0.25
C SER A 143 -7.55 10.90 -0.31
N TRP A 144 -6.78 9.99 0.27
CA TRP A 144 -6.84 8.56 -0.03
C TRP A 144 -7.68 7.77 0.98
N LEU A 145 -8.10 8.45 2.05
CA LEU A 145 -8.95 7.91 3.13
C LEU A 145 -10.44 8.12 2.86
N GLU A 146 -10.80 9.01 1.94
CA GLU A 146 -12.18 9.38 1.68
C GLU A 146 -12.95 8.31 0.89
N SER A 147 -14.18 8.04 1.34
CA SER A 147 -15.24 7.42 0.54
C SER A 147 -16.14 8.46 -0.14
N GLU A 148 -16.14 9.71 0.34
CA GLU A 148 -16.94 10.82 -0.18
C GLU A 148 -16.11 12.10 -0.27
N THR A 149 -16.42 12.97 -1.23
CA THR A 149 -15.80 14.29 -1.35
C THR A 149 -16.07 15.10 -0.08
N PRO A 150 -15.05 15.74 0.52
CA PRO A 150 -15.22 16.44 1.78
C PRO A 150 -16.17 17.62 1.55
N ALA A 151 -17.26 17.63 2.29
CA ALA A 151 -18.25 18.71 2.28
C ALA A 151 -18.07 19.61 3.52
N GLY A 152 -18.12 20.92 3.33
CA GLY A 152 -18.05 21.91 4.40
C GLY A 152 -16.71 22.66 4.48
N THR A 153 -16.55 23.47 5.53
CA THR A 153 -15.41 24.38 5.75
C THR A 153 -14.40 23.86 6.78
N SER A 154 -14.37 22.55 7.02
CA SER A 154 -13.53 21.97 8.08
C SER A 154 -12.14 21.61 7.56
N LEU A 155 -11.10 22.07 8.27
CA LEU A 155 -9.70 21.72 7.98
C LEU A 155 -9.27 20.54 8.86
N TRP A 156 -8.71 19.49 8.26
CA TRP A 156 -8.05 18.42 9.00
C TRP A 156 -6.59 18.78 9.24
N LEU A 157 -6.29 19.27 10.44
CA LEU A 157 -4.91 19.48 10.90
C LEU A 157 -4.42 18.18 11.56
N HIS A 158 -3.55 17.45 10.88
CA HIS A 158 -2.84 16.33 11.50
C HIS A 158 -1.55 16.86 12.15
N PRO A 159 -1.39 16.80 13.49
CA PRO A 159 -0.12 17.15 14.11
C PRO A 159 0.97 16.22 13.60
N GLY A 160 2.19 16.73 13.40
CA GLY A 160 3.34 15.91 13.02
C GLY A 160 3.56 14.72 13.97
N SER A 161 4.47 13.80 13.62
CA SER A 161 4.66 12.46 14.20
C SER A 161 5.01 12.35 15.71
N GLY A 162 4.66 13.33 16.54
CA GLY A 162 4.90 13.35 17.99
C GLY A 162 6.36 13.57 18.39
N SER A 163 7.26 13.82 17.44
CA SER A 163 8.64 14.21 17.75
C SER A 163 8.66 15.63 18.33
N THR A 164 9.42 15.83 19.41
CA THR A 164 9.69 17.15 20.00
C THR A 164 10.28 18.15 19.00
N GLU A 165 10.92 17.66 17.94
CA GLU A 165 11.53 18.46 16.87
C GLU A 165 10.56 18.76 15.71
N LYS A 166 9.38 18.12 15.68
CA LYS A 166 8.38 18.27 14.60
C LYS A 166 7.07 18.91 15.07
N ASN A 167 7.01 19.33 16.33
CA ASN A 167 5.86 20.02 16.86
C ASN A 167 6.01 21.52 16.62
N ILE A 168 5.24 22.02 15.66
CA ILE A 168 5.04 23.46 15.51
C ILE A 168 4.28 23.96 16.76
N PRO A 169 4.62 25.14 17.32
CA PRO A 169 3.87 25.71 18.43
C PRO A 169 2.37 25.80 18.12
N LEU A 170 1.52 25.46 19.09
CA LEU A 170 0.06 25.49 18.94
C LEU A 170 -0.45 26.85 18.42
N SER A 171 0.22 27.94 18.80
CA SER A 171 -0.10 29.30 18.34
C SER A 171 -0.05 29.48 16.82
N VAL A 172 0.81 28.74 16.12
CA VAL A 172 0.89 28.79 14.66
C VAL A 172 -0.34 28.15 14.03
N PHE A 173 -0.79 27.01 14.57
CA PHE A 173 -2.03 26.36 14.13
C PHE A 173 -3.25 27.23 14.41
N VAL A 174 -3.31 27.86 15.58
CA VAL A 174 -4.38 28.81 15.94
C VAL A 174 -4.39 30.00 14.98
N GLY A 175 -3.24 30.63 14.73
CA GLY A 175 -3.14 31.77 13.82
C GLY A 175 -3.52 31.43 12.36
N GLN A 176 -3.18 30.23 11.89
CA GLN A 176 -3.63 29.75 10.57
C GLN A 176 -5.13 29.49 10.52
N ALA A 177 -5.70 28.91 11.58
CA ALA A 177 -7.15 28.72 11.68
C ALA A 177 -7.90 30.06 11.71
N GLU A 178 -7.43 31.03 12.50
CA GLU A 178 -8.01 32.36 12.60
C GLU A 178 -7.92 33.15 11.28
N ALA A 179 -6.76 33.15 10.62
CA ALA A 179 -6.57 33.83 9.34
C ALA A 179 -7.44 33.26 8.21
N TRP A 180 -7.85 32.00 8.33
CA TRP A 180 -8.67 31.32 7.33
C TRP A 180 -10.18 31.47 7.59
N LEU A 181 -10.57 31.72 8.83
CA LEU A 181 -11.95 32.01 9.24
C LEU A 181 -12.31 33.50 9.10
N ALA A 182 -11.34 34.36 8.76
CA ALA A 182 -11.51 35.78 8.49
C ALA A 182 -11.93 36.05 7.03
#